data_AF-A0A917FP43-F1
#
_entry.id   AF-A0A917FP43-F1
#
_cell.length_a   1.000
_cell.length_b   1.000
_cell.length_c   1.000
_cell.angle_alpha   90.00
_cell.angle_beta   90.00
_cell.angle_gamma   90.00
#
_symmetry.space_group_name_H-M   'P 1'
#
loop_
_entity.id
_entity.type
_entity.pdbx_description
1 polymer ?
#
loop_
_entity_poly.entity_id
_entity_poly.type
_entity_poly.pdbx_seq_one_letter_code
_entity_poly.pdbx_strand_id
1 'polypeptide(L)'
;MQAYQMLEVNGLKTGLKSLLWSAAALVMLISLIVPALNILTVALMMVPFVVLYTTLTRKEFALHLFAVLGIGFFVLGPAALILGLFFVIPSIVMGHMYKRQAQARTVLTVVLLTILGQLLLQLVLFSAVLDVSLTREIGQLIRGSVTELSSQGLLPASWSTEMTESLIRTMVQSIPLTFIVIAFLYAVITHWVARNALRRLHGLEIPGLKPAKEWMMPKILVLYYLIALVLDLIVTDDGDSFLNVVLLNLIPLLRLVFTIQAIGFFYYLADQKRWNKVVPVLLSIPVFLFPPLSLIGVLDVAFPIRKSFKKP
;
A
#
# COMPACT_ATOMS: atom_id res chain seq x y z
N MET A 1 21.93 -27.02 4.04
CA MET A 1 23.34 -26.89 3.62
C MET A 1 23.53 -26.99 2.11
N GLN A 2 22.83 -27.88 1.39
CA GLN A 2 22.94 -27.99 -0.08
C GLN A 2 22.50 -26.73 -0.87
N ALA A 3 21.55 -25.94 -0.35
CA ALA A 3 21.16 -24.66 -0.97
C ALA A 3 22.25 -23.57 -0.86
N TYR A 4 23.22 -23.72 0.06
CA TYR A 4 24.30 -22.75 0.25
C TYR A 4 25.47 -23.01 -0.71
N GLN A 5 25.76 -24.29 -1.01
CA GLN A 5 26.83 -24.68 -1.93
C GLN A 5 26.52 -24.41 -3.41
N MET A 6 25.24 -24.33 -3.81
CA MET A 6 24.88 -23.94 -5.18
C MET A 6 25.06 -22.44 -5.48
N LEU A 7 25.33 -21.60 -4.47
CA LEU A 7 25.53 -20.16 -4.66
C LEU A 7 26.98 -19.79 -5.05
N GLU A 8 27.98 -20.60 -4.70
CA GLU A 8 29.41 -20.24 -4.89
C GLU A 8 29.89 -20.35 -6.34
N VAL A 9 29.29 -21.21 -7.18
CA VAL A 9 29.76 -21.43 -8.57
C VAL A 9 29.13 -20.42 -9.57
N ASN A 10 28.18 -19.59 -9.14
CA ASN A 10 27.38 -18.71 -10.02
C ASN A 10 27.75 -17.21 -9.97
N GLY A 11 28.83 -16.84 -9.27
CA GLY A 11 29.16 -15.45 -8.88
C GLY A 11 29.20 -14.39 -10.00
N LEU A 12 29.52 -14.78 -11.25
CA LEU A 12 29.56 -13.85 -12.38
C LEU A 12 28.17 -13.60 -13.02
N LYS A 13 27.24 -14.57 -12.97
CA LYS A 13 25.88 -14.42 -13.52
C LYS A 13 24.91 -13.74 -12.55
N THR A 14 25.18 -13.81 -11.24
CA THR A 14 24.45 -13.07 -10.21
C THR A 14 24.87 -11.60 -10.17
N GLY A 15 26.15 -11.28 -10.43
CA GLY A 15 26.68 -9.92 -10.40
C GLY A 15 26.01 -8.94 -11.37
N LEU A 16 25.79 -9.33 -12.64
CA LEU A 16 25.14 -8.42 -13.60
C LEU A 16 23.67 -8.13 -13.21
N LYS A 17 22.93 -9.16 -12.78
CA LYS A 17 21.53 -8.99 -12.36
C LYS A 17 21.43 -8.12 -11.11
N SER A 18 22.31 -8.31 -10.12
CA SER A 18 22.31 -7.47 -8.92
C SER A 18 22.69 -6.03 -9.23
N LEU A 19 23.66 -5.79 -10.13
CA LEU A 19 24.00 -4.46 -10.61
C LEU A 19 22.80 -3.78 -11.29
N LEU A 20 22.05 -4.49 -12.14
CA LEU A 20 20.84 -3.95 -12.77
C LEU A 20 19.76 -3.57 -11.74
N TRP A 21 19.57 -4.38 -10.70
CA TRP A 21 18.63 -4.04 -9.63
C TRP A 21 19.09 -2.86 -8.78
N SER A 22 20.40 -2.71 -8.54
CA SER A 22 20.94 -1.51 -7.89
C SER A 22 20.81 -0.27 -8.75
N ALA A 23 21.07 -0.37 -10.05
CA ALA A 23 20.83 0.73 -10.98
C ALA A 23 19.35 1.12 -11.01
N ALA A 24 18.44 0.13 -11.05
CA ALA A 24 17.00 0.38 -10.95
C ALA A 24 16.63 1.08 -9.64
N ALA A 25 17.17 0.65 -8.49
CA ALA A 25 16.95 1.29 -7.20
C ALA A 25 17.43 2.75 -7.19
N LEU A 26 18.62 3.01 -7.76
CA LEU A 26 19.18 4.36 -7.83
C LEU A 26 18.38 5.27 -8.76
N VAL A 27 18.02 4.79 -9.96
CA VAL A 27 17.20 5.55 -10.91
C VAL A 27 15.84 5.86 -10.30
N MET A 28 15.21 4.89 -9.63
CA MET A 28 13.96 5.13 -8.90
C MET A 28 14.17 6.18 -7.79
N LEU A 29 15.23 6.09 -6.99
CA LEU A 29 15.51 7.09 -5.94
C LEU A 29 15.60 8.51 -6.52
N ILE A 30 16.33 8.69 -7.62
CA ILE A 30 16.50 9.98 -8.30
C ILE A 30 15.18 10.42 -8.96
N SER A 31 14.36 9.49 -9.45
CA SER A 31 13.08 9.80 -10.09
C SER A 31 12.01 10.33 -9.11
N LEU A 32 12.23 10.24 -7.79
CA LEU A 32 11.30 10.76 -6.79
C LEU A 32 11.11 12.29 -6.86
N ILE A 33 12.12 13.03 -7.32
CA ILE A 33 12.04 14.49 -7.47
C ILE A 33 11.41 14.93 -8.80
N VAL A 34 11.16 13.99 -9.73
CA VAL A 34 10.56 14.31 -11.02
C VAL A 34 9.03 14.21 -10.91
N PRO A 35 8.29 15.32 -11.10
CA PRO A 35 6.83 15.30 -11.02
C PRO A 35 6.22 14.28 -11.98
N ALA A 36 5.07 13.71 -11.59
CA ALA A 36 4.35 12.62 -12.28
C ALA A 36 5.07 11.26 -12.31
N LEU A 37 6.38 11.21 -12.58
CA LEU A 37 7.17 9.97 -12.51
C LEU A 37 7.32 9.46 -11.08
N ASN A 38 7.29 10.35 -10.09
CA ASN A 38 7.35 10.01 -8.69
C ASN A 38 6.21 9.05 -8.26
N ILE A 39 4.99 9.15 -8.82
CA ILE A 39 3.87 8.27 -8.45
C ILE A 39 4.20 6.80 -8.74
N LEU A 40 4.67 6.52 -9.95
CA LEU A 40 5.04 5.15 -10.36
C LEU A 40 6.27 4.66 -9.59
N THR A 41 7.24 5.57 -9.42
CA THR A 41 8.49 5.31 -8.71
C THR A 41 8.23 4.88 -7.28
N VAL A 42 7.43 5.68 -6.56
CA VAL A 42 7.03 5.44 -5.18
C VAL A 42 6.39 4.05 -5.07
N ALA A 43 5.40 3.73 -5.93
CA ALA A 43 4.70 2.44 -5.92
C ALA A 43 5.61 1.22 -6.11
N LEU A 44 6.75 1.37 -6.80
CA LEU A 44 7.66 0.29 -7.14
C LEU A 44 8.99 0.31 -6.36
N MET A 45 9.22 1.33 -5.53
CA MET A 45 10.54 1.60 -4.91
C MET A 45 11.06 0.45 -4.04
N MET A 46 10.16 -0.27 -3.37
CA MET A 46 10.54 -1.42 -2.54
C MET A 46 11.02 -2.62 -3.37
N VAL A 47 10.52 -2.78 -4.60
CA VAL A 47 10.78 -3.96 -5.45
C VAL A 47 12.27 -4.25 -5.63
N PRO A 48 13.11 -3.31 -6.10
CA PRO A 48 14.53 -3.59 -6.29
C PRO A 48 15.23 -4.00 -4.98
N PHE A 49 14.90 -3.35 -3.86
CA PHE A 49 15.50 -3.70 -2.56
C PHE A 49 15.05 -5.07 -2.06
N VAL A 50 13.78 -5.45 -2.25
CA VAL A 50 13.29 -6.80 -1.94
C VAL A 50 14.04 -7.84 -2.75
N VAL A 51 14.18 -7.62 -4.07
CA VAL A 51 14.88 -8.56 -4.95
C VAL A 51 16.34 -8.70 -4.57
N LEU A 52 17.05 -7.59 -4.34
CA LEU A 52 18.45 -7.58 -3.91
C LEU A 52 18.61 -8.32 -2.57
N TYR A 53 17.78 -8.01 -1.57
CA TYR A 53 17.89 -8.65 -0.27
C TYR A 53 17.57 -10.15 -0.34
N THR A 54 16.62 -10.57 -1.17
CA THR A 54 16.27 -12.00 -1.34
C THR A 54 17.35 -12.79 -2.06
N THR A 55 18.07 -12.19 -3.01
CA THR A 55 19.01 -12.91 -3.89
C THR A 55 20.47 -12.85 -3.43
N LEU A 56 20.84 -11.86 -2.62
CA LEU A 56 22.22 -11.65 -2.16
C LEU A 56 22.43 -12.12 -0.72
N THR A 57 23.70 -12.32 -0.33
CA THR A 57 24.09 -12.41 1.07
C THR A 57 23.90 -11.06 1.79
N ARG A 58 23.89 -11.05 3.13
CA ARG A 58 23.72 -9.80 3.90
C ARG A 58 24.85 -8.79 3.62
N LYS A 59 26.09 -9.27 3.43
CA LYS A 59 27.26 -8.44 3.16
C LYS A 59 27.17 -7.81 1.76
N GLU A 60 26.84 -8.60 0.74
CA GLU A 60 26.65 -8.11 -0.63
C GLU A 60 25.49 -7.11 -0.70
N PHE A 61 24.34 -7.42 -0.07
CA PHE A 61 23.23 -6.49 -0.01
C PHE A 61 23.63 -5.15 0.63
N ALA A 62 24.38 -5.18 1.74
CA ALA A 62 24.86 -3.96 2.38
C ALA A 62 25.79 -3.14 1.47
N LEU A 63 26.65 -3.80 0.69
CA LEU A 63 27.52 -3.13 -0.28
C LEU A 63 26.69 -2.44 -1.39
N HIS A 64 25.73 -3.16 -1.98
CA HIS A 64 24.82 -2.62 -2.99
C HIS A 64 23.98 -1.46 -2.44
N LEU A 65 23.49 -1.60 -1.20
CA LEU A 65 22.73 -0.56 -0.52
C LEU A 65 23.57 0.69 -0.27
N PHE A 66 24.82 0.52 0.22
CA PHE A 66 25.74 1.61 0.45
C PHE A 66 26.06 2.36 -0.84
N ALA A 67 26.28 1.64 -1.94
CA ALA A 67 26.49 2.26 -3.26
C ALA A 67 25.26 3.06 -3.71
N VAL A 68 24.05 2.49 -3.63
CA VAL A 68 22.80 3.17 -4.04
C VAL A 68 22.54 4.41 -3.19
N LEU A 69 22.61 4.30 -1.86
CA LEU A 69 22.35 5.43 -0.97
C LEU A 69 23.49 6.46 -1.00
N GLY A 70 24.74 6.03 -1.16
CA GLY A 70 25.89 6.92 -1.27
C GLY A 70 25.82 7.77 -2.54
N ILE A 71 25.59 7.16 -3.70
CA ILE A 71 25.38 7.89 -4.96
C ILE A 71 24.12 8.76 -4.85
N GLY A 72 23.03 8.22 -4.30
CA GLY A 72 21.81 8.98 -4.05
C GLY A 72 22.02 10.22 -3.20
N PHE A 73 22.85 10.12 -2.15
CA PHE A 73 23.20 11.24 -1.28
C PHE A 73 23.98 12.32 -2.04
N PHE A 74 24.91 11.96 -2.92
CA PHE A 74 25.59 12.95 -3.76
C PHE A 74 24.65 13.70 -4.71
N VAL A 75 23.55 13.08 -5.14
CA VAL A 75 22.59 13.69 -6.08
C VAL A 75 21.47 14.45 -5.38
N LEU A 76 20.89 13.89 -4.32
CA LEU A 76 19.69 14.43 -3.64
C LEU A 76 19.98 14.97 -2.24
N GLY A 77 21.22 14.90 -1.77
CA GLY A 77 21.60 15.27 -0.41
C GLY A 77 21.02 14.36 0.67
N PRO A 78 20.86 14.86 1.90
CA PRO A 78 20.33 14.10 3.04
C PRO A 78 18.94 13.47 2.79
N ALA A 79 18.14 14.06 1.89
CA ALA A 79 16.83 13.54 1.54
C ALA A 79 16.89 12.10 0.97
N ALA A 80 17.96 11.74 0.24
CA ALA A 80 18.16 10.38 -0.23
C ALA A 80 18.22 9.35 0.90
N LEU A 81 18.79 9.72 2.04
CA LEU A 81 18.89 8.82 3.19
C LEU A 81 17.53 8.65 3.85
N ILE A 82 16.78 9.74 4.05
CA ILE A 82 15.44 9.69 4.65
C ILE A 82 14.50 8.84 3.77
N LEU A 83 14.43 9.16 2.47
CA LEU A 83 13.57 8.46 1.52
C LEU A 83 14.04 7.02 1.29
N GLY A 84 15.34 6.81 1.11
CA GLY A 84 15.92 5.49 0.88
C GLY A 84 15.72 4.55 2.07
N LEU A 85 16.01 5.01 3.29
CA LEU A 85 15.83 4.20 4.49
C LEU A 85 14.37 3.82 4.73
N PHE A 86 13.43 4.74 4.44
CA PHE A 86 12.00 4.45 4.50
C PHE A 86 11.62 3.23 3.64
N PHE A 87 12.12 3.11 2.41
CA PHE A 87 11.77 1.96 1.57
C PHE A 87 12.60 0.71 1.86
N VAL A 88 13.83 0.86 2.33
CA VAL A 88 14.76 -0.25 2.56
C VAL A 88 14.32 -1.16 3.71
N ILE A 89 13.90 -0.59 4.84
CA ILE A 89 13.51 -1.37 6.04
C ILE A 89 12.37 -2.38 5.74
N PRO A 90 11.19 -1.98 5.23
CA PRO A 90 10.13 -2.93 4.91
C PRO A 90 10.52 -3.88 3.76
N SER A 91 11.42 -3.46 2.88
CA SER A 91 11.96 -4.33 1.82
C SER A 91 12.84 -5.45 2.36
N ILE A 92 13.69 -5.15 3.35
CA ILE A 92 14.49 -6.15 4.08
C ILE A 92 13.56 -7.14 4.78
N VAL A 93 12.52 -6.65 5.47
CA VAL A 93 11.55 -7.50 6.16
C VAL A 93 10.84 -8.43 5.17
N MET A 94 10.34 -7.91 4.05
CA MET A 94 9.69 -8.73 3.01
C MET A 94 10.67 -9.76 2.44
N GLY A 95 11.87 -9.34 2.06
CA GLY A 95 12.88 -10.22 1.49
C GLY A 95 13.37 -11.30 2.47
N HIS A 96 13.38 -11.00 3.77
CA HIS A 96 13.67 -11.98 4.82
C HIS A 96 12.56 -13.02 4.96
N MET A 97 11.29 -12.61 4.91
CA MET A 97 10.15 -13.52 4.89
C MET A 97 10.16 -14.43 3.66
N TYR A 98 10.59 -13.93 2.50
CA TYR A 98 10.80 -14.74 1.29
C TYR A 98 11.88 -15.81 1.47
N LYS A 99 13.04 -15.44 2.04
CA LYS A 99 14.10 -16.41 2.36
C LYS A 99 13.63 -17.51 3.32
N ARG A 100 12.65 -17.22 4.18
CA ARG A 100 12.04 -18.17 5.10
C ARG A 100 10.84 -18.93 4.52
N GLN A 101 10.51 -18.72 3.24
CA GLN A 101 9.35 -19.35 2.57
C GLN A 101 8.03 -19.13 3.34
N ALA A 102 7.89 -17.96 3.96
CA ALA A 102 6.68 -17.62 4.72
C ALA A 102 5.46 -17.52 3.80
N GLN A 103 4.28 -17.86 4.33
CA GLN A 103 3.02 -17.75 3.60
C GLN A 103 2.75 -16.29 3.20
N ALA A 104 2.15 -16.08 2.03
CA ALA A 104 1.88 -14.74 1.49
C ALA A 104 1.07 -13.86 2.46
N ARG A 105 0.07 -14.42 3.15
CA ARG A 105 -0.71 -13.68 4.15
C ARG A 105 0.18 -13.16 5.29
N THR A 106 1.07 -13.99 5.80
CA THR A 106 2.03 -13.61 6.86
C THR A 106 2.98 -12.53 6.36
N VAL A 107 3.51 -12.67 5.14
CA VAL A 107 4.39 -11.66 4.54
C VAL A 107 3.68 -10.30 4.47
N LEU A 108 2.46 -10.27 3.92
CA LEU A 108 1.70 -9.02 3.77
C LEU A 108 1.38 -8.38 5.12
N THR A 109 0.95 -9.17 6.12
CA THR A 109 0.65 -8.64 7.45
C THR A 109 1.91 -8.06 8.12
N VAL A 110 3.02 -8.79 8.11
CA VAL A 110 4.26 -8.33 8.76
C VAL A 110 4.81 -7.08 8.07
N VAL A 111 4.79 -7.03 6.73
CA VAL A 111 5.26 -5.86 5.98
C VAL A 111 4.34 -4.66 6.20
N LEU A 112 3.02 -4.85 6.18
CA LEU A 112 2.05 -3.79 6.47
C LEU A 112 2.30 -3.19 7.86
N LEU A 113 2.44 -4.03 8.88
CA LEU A 113 2.74 -3.58 10.25
C LEU A 113 4.10 -2.88 10.35
N THR A 114 5.10 -3.34 9.58
CA THR A 114 6.41 -2.69 9.51
C THR A 114 6.29 -1.27 8.95
N ILE A 115 5.56 -1.10 7.85
CA ILE A 115 5.34 0.21 7.23
C ILE A 115 4.55 1.12 8.17
N LEU A 116 3.51 0.61 8.81
CA LEU A 116 2.74 1.38 9.81
C LEU A 116 3.60 1.83 10.99
N GLY A 117 4.36 0.91 11.57
CA GLY A 117 5.28 1.23 12.68
C GLY A 117 6.30 2.28 12.27
N GLN A 118 6.81 2.20 11.04
CA GLN A 118 7.74 3.18 10.51
C GLN A 118 7.10 4.56 10.24
N LEU A 119 5.88 4.60 9.68
CA LEU A 119 5.15 5.85 9.48
C LEU A 119 4.88 6.56 10.80
N LEU A 120 4.45 5.80 11.83
CA LEU A 120 4.23 6.34 13.17
C LEU A 120 5.54 6.80 13.82
N LEU A 121 6.62 6.03 13.69
CA LEU A 121 7.94 6.42 14.18
C LEU A 121 8.41 7.71 13.51
N GLN A 122 8.27 7.83 12.20
CA GLN A 122 8.67 9.01 11.44
C GLN A 122 7.84 10.24 11.83
N LEU A 123 6.54 10.09 12.09
CA LEU A 123 5.69 11.15 12.59
C LEU A 123 6.21 11.69 13.93
N VAL A 124 6.58 10.79 14.86
CA VAL A 124 7.15 11.18 16.15
C VAL A 124 8.52 11.82 15.99
N LEU A 125 9.40 11.27 15.14
CA LEU A 125 10.74 11.82 14.91
C LEU A 125 10.70 13.22 14.30
N PHE A 126 9.86 13.45 13.28
CA PHE A 126 9.74 14.77 12.68
C PHE A 126 9.18 15.81 13.66
N SER A 127 8.17 15.42 14.44
CA SER A 127 7.61 16.31 15.47
C SER A 127 8.61 16.61 16.58
N ALA A 128 9.26 15.59 17.15
CA ALA A 128 10.09 15.74 18.34
C ALA A 128 11.52 16.24 18.05
N VAL A 129 12.07 15.93 16.88
CA VAL A 129 13.47 16.23 16.53
C VAL A 129 13.57 17.46 15.63
N LEU A 130 12.61 17.65 14.70
CA LEU A 130 12.65 18.73 13.71
C LEU A 130 11.63 19.84 13.97
N ASP A 131 10.78 19.71 15.00
CA ASP A 131 9.61 20.58 15.26
C ASP A 131 8.66 20.72 14.05
N VAL A 132 8.63 19.67 13.21
CA VAL A 132 7.74 19.59 12.04
C VAL A 132 6.53 18.76 12.40
N SER A 133 5.36 19.41 12.45
CA SER A 133 4.09 18.73 12.69
C SER A 133 3.35 18.53 11.38
N LEU A 134 3.07 17.27 11.03
CA LEU A 134 2.31 16.91 9.83
C LEU A 134 0.94 17.61 9.79
N THR A 135 0.29 17.80 10.93
CA THR A 135 -1.02 18.46 10.98
C THR A 135 -0.92 19.96 10.67
N ARG A 136 0.15 20.62 11.15
CA ARG A 136 0.44 22.03 10.83
C ARG A 136 0.75 22.18 9.34
N GLU A 137 1.60 21.31 8.80
CA GLU A 137 1.99 21.31 7.40
C GLU A 137 0.79 21.12 6.46
N ILE A 138 -0.07 20.13 6.73
CA ILE A 138 -1.33 19.94 5.97
C ILE A 138 -2.18 21.21 6.03
N GLY A 139 -2.36 21.80 7.21
CA GLY A 139 -3.14 23.02 7.36
C GLY A 139 -2.57 24.21 6.59
N GLN A 140 -1.26 24.40 6.61
CA GLN A 140 -0.59 25.47 5.85
C GLN A 140 -0.69 25.26 4.35
N LEU A 141 -0.48 24.03 3.86
CA LEU A 141 -0.60 23.69 2.44
C LEU A 141 -2.00 23.96 1.91
N ILE A 142 -3.04 23.53 2.64
CA ILE A 142 -4.43 23.74 2.22
C ILE A 142 -4.80 25.23 2.27
N ARG A 143 -4.47 25.96 3.34
CA ARG A 143 -4.76 27.40 3.43
C ARG A 143 -4.04 28.20 2.34
N GLY A 144 -2.79 27.86 2.05
CA GLY A 144 -2.03 28.44 0.95
C GLY A 144 -2.70 28.20 -0.41
N SER A 145 -3.10 26.96 -0.67
CA SER A 145 -3.79 26.57 -1.92
C SER A 145 -5.14 27.32 -2.07
N VAL A 146 -5.92 27.42 -1.00
CA VAL A 146 -7.19 28.19 -1.01
C VAL A 146 -6.94 29.67 -1.27
N THR A 147 -5.92 30.26 -0.65
CA THR A 147 -5.56 31.67 -0.87
C THR A 147 -5.18 31.94 -2.33
N GLU A 148 -4.41 31.03 -2.94
CA GLU A 148 -4.03 31.11 -4.35
C GLU A 148 -5.23 30.97 -5.29
N LEU A 149 -6.10 29.98 -5.06
CA LEU A 149 -7.32 29.82 -5.88
C LEU A 149 -8.27 31.02 -5.75
N SER A 150 -8.36 31.60 -4.56
CA SER A 150 -9.15 32.80 -4.30
C SER A 150 -8.65 34.00 -5.10
N SER A 151 -7.33 34.23 -5.11
CA SER A 151 -6.72 35.35 -5.85
C SER A 151 -6.89 35.23 -7.36
N GLN A 152 -7.03 34.00 -7.87
CA GLN A 152 -7.31 33.71 -9.28
C GLN A 152 -8.82 33.72 -9.61
N GLY A 153 -9.70 33.95 -8.63
CA GLY A 153 -11.16 33.92 -8.83
C GLY A 153 -11.71 32.54 -9.16
N LEU A 154 -10.99 31.47 -8.82
CA LEU A 154 -11.37 30.08 -9.13
C LEU A 154 -12.21 29.42 -8.03
N LEU A 155 -12.35 30.07 -6.87
CA LEU A 155 -13.20 29.57 -5.79
C LEU A 155 -14.68 29.94 -6.00
N PRO A 156 -15.61 29.03 -5.69
CA PRO A 156 -17.03 29.36 -5.63
C PRO A 156 -17.31 30.47 -4.62
N ALA A 157 -18.28 31.34 -4.90
CA ALA A 157 -18.70 32.40 -3.97
C ALA A 157 -19.21 31.87 -2.62
N SER A 158 -19.65 30.61 -2.57
CA SER A 158 -20.07 29.94 -1.33
C SER A 158 -18.91 29.43 -0.47
N TRP A 159 -17.67 29.48 -0.97
CA TRP A 159 -16.51 28.96 -0.24
C TRP A 159 -16.18 29.85 0.94
N SER A 160 -16.17 29.29 2.15
CA SER A 160 -15.88 30.02 3.38
C SER A 160 -14.61 29.53 4.07
N THR A 161 -14.13 30.32 5.03
CA THR A 161 -13.02 29.94 5.90
C THR A 161 -13.37 28.70 6.72
N GLU A 162 -14.61 28.56 7.18
CA GLU A 162 -15.11 27.40 7.92
C GLU A 162 -15.06 26.12 7.08
N MET A 163 -15.37 26.21 5.78
CA MET A 163 -15.21 25.08 4.86
C MET A 163 -13.74 24.65 4.73
N THR A 164 -12.83 25.61 4.71
CA THR A 164 -11.38 25.35 4.67
C THR A 164 -10.91 24.64 5.93
N GLU A 165 -11.33 25.11 7.11
CA GLU A 165 -10.98 24.48 8.38
C GLU A 165 -11.63 23.10 8.57
N SER A 166 -12.86 22.92 8.07
CA SER A 166 -13.53 21.61 8.02
C SER A 166 -12.74 20.62 7.15
N LEU A 167 -12.30 21.03 5.96
CA LEU A 167 -11.47 20.21 5.07
C LEU A 167 -10.16 19.79 5.74
N ILE A 168 -9.45 20.74 6.38
CA ILE A 168 -8.21 20.47 7.11
C ILE A 168 -8.46 19.44 8.21
N ARG A 169 -9.52 19.63 9.01
CA ARG A 169 -9.90 18.72 10.10
C ARG A 169 -10.15 17.32 9.57
N THR A 170 -10.97 17.16 8.53
CA THR A 170 -11.27 15.86 7.93
C THR A 170 -10.01 15.19 7.39
N MET A 171 -9.13 15.93 6.74
CA MET A 171 -7.84 15.39 6.24
C MET A 171 -6.95 14.91 7.39
N VAL A 172 -6.80 15.71 8.43
CA VAL A 172 -5.99 15.37 9.62
C VAL A 172 -6.57 14.14 10.32
N GLN A 173 -7.88 14.09 10.51
CA GLN A 173 -8.56 12.95 11.14
C GLN A 173 -8.53 11.69 10.27
N SER A 174 -8.31 11.82 8.96
CA SER A 174 -8.17 10.69 8.00
C SER A 174 -6.74 10.17 7.84
N ILE A 175 -5.76 10.71 8.59
CA ILE A 175 -4.37 10.23 8.59
C ILE A 175 -4.29 8.72 8.89
N PRO A 176 -4.99 8.16 9.90
CA PRO A 176 -4.93 6.73 10.19
C PRO A 176 -5.37 5.85 9.02
N LEU A 177 -6.51 6.17 8.40
CA LEU A 177 -7.01 5.51 7.19
C LEU A 177 -5.96 5.56 6.08
N THR A 178 -5.42 6.76 5.81
CA THR A 178 -4.43 6.99 4.77
C THR A 178 -3.20 6.13 4.98
N PHE A 179 -2.68 6.05 6.21
CA PHE A 179 -1.50 5.24 6.54
C PHE A 179 -1.76 3.75 6.35
N ILE A 180 -2.92 3.25 6.78
CA ILE A 180 -3.31 1.85 6.62
C ILE A 180 -3.43 1.50 5.13
N VAL A 181 -4.09 2.35 4.34
CA VAL A 181 -4.27 2.13 2.90
C VAL A 181 -2.93 2.16 2.17
N ILE A 182 -2.06 3.13 2.45
CA ILE A 182 -0.72 3.23 1.87
C ILE A 182 0.11 1.98 2.22
N ALA A 183 0.14 1.58 3.49
CA ALA A 183 0.88 0.40 3.93
C ALA A 183 0.37 -0.88 3.26
N PHE A 184 -0.95 -1.03 3.13
CA PHE A 184 -1.57 -2.14 2.43
C PHE A 184 -1.20 -2.17 0.93
N LEU A 185 -1.33 -1.04 0.24
CA LEU A 185 -1.00 -0.93 -1.19
C LEU A 185 0.47 -1.26 -1.45
N TYR A 186 1.40 -0.70 -0.66
CA TYR A 186 2.81 -1.03 -0.78
C TYR A 186 3.09 -2.52 -0.58
N ALA A 187 2.54 -3.12 0.48
CA ALA A 187 2.75 -4.52 0.76
C ALA A 187 2.25 -5.40 -0.41
N VAL A 188 1.04 -5.14 -0.92
CA VAL A 188 0.42 -5.94 -1.99
C VAL A 188 1.12 -5.74 -3.33
N ILE A 189 1.34 -4.49 -3.74
CA ILE A 189 1.98 -4.16 -5.02
C ILE A 189 3.40 -4.72 -5.04
N THR A 190 4.19 -4.43 -4.00
CA THR A 190 5.56 -4.93 -3.91
C THR A 190 5.59 -6.45 -3.88
N HIS A 191 4.71 -7.08 -3.10
CA HIS A 191 4.65 -8.54 -3.06
C HIS A 191 4.38 -9.13 -4.44
N TRP A 192 3.39 -8.59 -5.17
CA TRP A 192 3.02 -9.06 -6.50
C TRP A 192 4.16 -8.87 -7.52
N VAL A 193 4.74 -7.68 -7.61
CA VAL A 193 5.81 -7.37 -8.57
C VAL A 193 7.09 -8.12 -8.23
N ALA A 194 7.58 -8.04 -6.99
CA ALA A 194 8.84 -8.66 -6.58
C ALA A 194 8.77 -10.18 -6.69
N ARG A 195 7.65 -10.81 -6.31
CA ARG A 195 7.43 -12.24 -6.50
C ARG A 195 7.54 -12.64 -7.96
N ASN A 196 6.88 -11.89 -8.86
CA ASN A 196 6.92 -12.21 -10.27
C ASN A 196 8.31 -12.00 -10.88
N ALA A 197 9.02 -10.95 -10.46
CA ALA A 197 10.41 -10.69 -10.84
C ALA A 197 11.35 -11.83 -10.37
N LEU A 198 11.25 -12.24 -9.11
CA LEU A 198 12.03 -13.34 -8.53
C LEU A 198 11.77 -14.67 -9.27
N ARG A 199 10.50 -14.98 -9.56
CA ARG A 199 10.14 -16.19 -10.30
C ARG A 199 10.69 -16.18 -11.73
N ARG A 200 10.47 -15.09 -12.48
CA ARG A 200 10.83 -15.03 -13.90
C ARG A 200 12.33 -14.87 -14.16
N LEU A 201 13.01 -14.07 -13.34
CA LEU A 201 14.39 -13.66 -13.59
C LEU A 201 15.42 -14.46 -12.78
N HIS A 202 15.00 -15.05 -11.65
CA HIS A 202 15.88 -15.79 -10.75
C HIS A 202 15.45 -17.24 -10.51
N GLY A 203 14.30 -17.68 -11.06
CA GLY A 203 13.80 -19.04 -10.86
C GLY A 203 13.37 -19.35 -9.43
N LEU A 204 13.18 -18.33 -8.59
CA LEU A 204 12.82 -18.50 -7.19
C LEU A 204 11.30 -18.58 -7.04
N GLU A 205 10.83 -19.68 -6.44
CA GLU A 205 9.43 -19.82 -6.08
C GLU A 205 9.16 -19.18 -4.72
N ILE A 206 8.25 -18.21 -4.72
CA ILE A 206 7.76 -17.52 -3.52
C ILE A 206 6.28 -17.86 -3.36
N PRO A 207 5.78 -18.17 -2.14
CA PRO A 207 4.36 -18.40 -1.89
C PRO A 207 3.53 -17.19 -2.31
N GLY A 208 2.46 -17.43 -3.08
CA GLY A 208 1.54 -16.39 -3.53
C GLY A 208 0.24 -16.37 -2.71
N LEU A 209 -0.56 -15.31 -2.88
CA LEU A 209 -1.94 -15.32 -2.40
C LEU A 209 -2.78 -16.35 -3.15
N LYS A 210 -3.85 -16.81 -2.50
CA LYS A 210 -4.88 -17.60 -3.17
C LYS A 210 -5.46 -16.83 -4.36
N PRO A 211 -5.93 -17.51 -5.41
CA PRO A 211 -6.63 -16.87 -6.52
C PRO A 211 -7.80 -16.00 -6.04
N ALA A 212 -8.09 -14.89 -6.72
CA ALA A 212 -9.14 -13.95 -6.34
C ALA A 212 -10.52 -14.59 -6.17
N LYS A 213 -10.84 -15.59 -7.00
CA LYS A 213 -12.08 -16.37 -6.92
C LYS A 213 -12.27 -17.14 -5.60
N GLU A 214 -11.21 -17.35 -4.83
CA GLU A 214 -11.22 -18.04 -3.54
C GLU A 214 -11.22 -17.07 -2.35
N TRP A 215 -11.16 -15.76 -2.59
CA TRP A 215 -11.16 -14.78 -1.51
C TRP A 215 -12.52 -14.78 -0.79
N MET A 216 -12.45 -14.97 0.52
CA MET A 216 -13.59 -14.97 1.44
C MET A 216 -13.18 -14.29 2.75
N MET A 217 -13.83 -13.16 3.04
CA MET A 217 -13.64 -12.45 4.29
C MET A 217 -14.40 -13.14 5.46
N PRO A 218 -13.91 -12.99 6.71
CA PRO A 218 -14.61 -13.48 7.88
C PRO A 218 -16.00 -12.84 8.03
N LYS A 219 -17.01 -13.66 8.36
CA LYS A 219 -18.40 -13.18 8.54
C LYS A 219 -18.55 -12.09 9.60
N ILE A 220 -17.71 -12.11 10.64
CA ILE A 220 -17.73 -11.10 11.71
C ILE A 220 -17.51 -9.67 11.20
N LEU A 221 -16.81 -9.49 10.06
CA LEU A 221 -16.60 -8.16 9.48
C LEU A 221 -17.90 -7.52 9.00
N VAL A 222 -18.91 -8.32 8.62
CA VAL A 222 -20.25 -7.81 8.25
C VAL A 222 -20.91 -7.18 9.47
N LEU A 223 -20.80 -7.84 10.64
CA LEU A 223 -21.35 -7.32 11.88
C LEU A 223 -20.66 -6.01 12.28
N TYR A 224 -19.33 -5.95 12.23
CA TYR A 224 -18.60 -4.72 12.52
C TYR A 224 -18.98 -3.58 11.58
N TYR A 225 -19.22 -3.87 10.30
CA TYR A 225 -19.63 -2.85 9.34
C TYR A 225 -21.05 -2.36 9.60
N LEU A 226 -21.99 -3.25 9.90
CA LEU A 226 -23.35 -2.87 10.25
C LEU A 226 -23.38 -2.01 11.52
N ILE A 227 -22.63 -2.40 12.57
CA ILE A 227 -22.51 -1.62 13.81
C ILE A 227 -21.94 -0.24 13.50
N ALA A 228 -20.85 -0.15 12.73
CA ALA A 228 -20.25 1.13 12.39
C ALA A 228 -21.22 2.03 11.63
N LEU A 229 -21.98 1.52 10.66
CA LEU A 229 -22.99 2.28 9.94
C LEU A 229 -24.15 2.73 10.84
N VAL A 230 -24.61 1.89 11.77
CA VAL A 230 -25.67 2.29 12.71
C VAL A 230 -25.17 3.38 13.65
N LEU A 231 -23.94 3.27 14.16
CA LEU A 231 -23.32 4.31 14.98
C LEU A 231 -23.20 5.63 14.23
N ASP A 232 -22.78 5.60 12.97
CA ASP A 232 -22.66 6.78 12.09
C ASP A 232 -23.99 7.53 11.90
N LEU A 233 -25.12 6.82 11.92
CA LEU A 233 -26.45 7.43 11.78
C LEU A 233 -26.98 8.10 13.05
N ILE A 234 -26.55 7.64 14.23
CA ILE A 234 -27.08 8.12 15.52
C ILE A 234 -26.16 9.09 16.23
N VAL A 235 -24.86 9.08 15.88
CA VAL A 235 -23.88 9.97 16.48
C VAL A 235 -23.98 11.33 15.81
N THR A 236 -24.17 12.37 16.63
CA THR A 236 -24.15 13.75 16.17
C THR A 236 -22.74 14.12 15.71
N ASP A 237 -22.62 14.69 14.51
CA ASP A 237 -21.36 15.18 14.00
C ASP A 237 -20.97 16.49 14.69
N ASP A 238 -20.36 16.36 15.87
CA ASP A 238 -19.67 17.44 16.59
C ASP A 238 -18.21 17.63 16.12
N GLY A 239 -17.80 16.91 15.07
CA GLY A 239 -16.51 17.05 14.39
C GLY A 239 -15.27 16.59 15.17
N ASP A 240 -15.27 16.58 16.51
CA ASP A 240 -14.08 16.35 17.33
C ASP A 240 -14.19 15.16 18.30
N SER A 241 -15.35 14.50 18.40
CA SER A 241 -15.50 13.29 19.22
C SER A 241 -14.59 12.15 18.74
N PHE A 242 -13.98 11.45 19.70
CA PHE A 242 -13.19 10.23 19.43
C PHE A 242 -13.97 9.23 18.57
N LEU A 243 -15.28 9.10 18.81
CA LEU A 243 -16.12 8.17 18.06
C LEU A 243 -16.25 8.58 16.59
N ASN A 244 -16.39 9.87 16.28
CA ASN A 244 -16.45 10.37 14.90
C ASN A 244 -15.16 10.06 14.16
N VAL A 245 -14.01 10.30 14.79
CA VAL A 245 -12.70 9.97 14.22
C VAL A 245 -12.58 8.46 13.94
N VAL A 246 -13.03 7.61 14.86
CA VAL A 246 -13.03 6.15 14.65
C VAL A 246 -13.90 5.77 13.47
N LEU A 247 -15.14 6.27 13.38
CA LEU A 247 -16.09 5.95 12.31
C LEU A 247 -15.59 6.45 10.94
N LEU A 248 -15.06 7.68 10.89
CA LEU A 248 -14.47 8.31 9.71
C LEU A 248 -13.39 7.46 9.06
N ASN A 249 -12.63 6.70 9.86
CA ASN A 249 -11.57 5.82 9.35
C ASN A 249 -12.04 4.36 9.17
N LEU A 250 -12.83 3.83 10.11
CA LEU A 250 -13.25 2.43 10.13
C LEU A 250 -14.22 2.09 9.00
N ILE A 251 -15.19 2.96 8.72
CA ILE A 251 -16.19 2.74 7.68
C ILE A 251 -15.54 2.62 6.30
N PRO A 252 -14.66 3.56 5.87
CA PRO A 252 -13.92 3.41 4.61
C PRO A 252 -13.02 2.16 4.56
N LEU A 253 -12.39 1.78 5.67
CA LEU A 253 -11.58 0.55 5.72
C LEU A 253 -12.43 -0.71 5.48
N LEU A 254 -13.56 -0.83 6.17
CA LEU A 254 -14.48 -1.96 5.98
C LEU A 254 -15.07 -1.95 4.56
N ARG A 255 -15.38 -0.77 4.03
CA ARG A 255 -15.82 -0.60 2.64
C ARG A 255 -14.76 -1.09 1.64
N LEU A 256 -13.48 -0.79 1.86
CA LEU A 256 -12.38 -1.30 1.05
C LEU A 256 -12.28 -2.82 1.12
N VAL A 257 -12.41 -3.41 2.32
CA VAL A 257 -12.44 -4.86 2.50
C VAL A 257 -13.57 -5.50 1.69
N PHE A 258 -14.78 -4.95 1.74
CA PHE A 258 -15.91 -5.48 0.97
C PHE A 258 -15.83 -5.19 -0.53
N THR A 259 -15.12 -4.13 -0.93
CA THR A 259 -14.77 -3.89 -2.34
C THR A 259 -13.86 -5.01 -2.86
N ILE A 260 -12.82 -5.38 -2.11
CA ILE A 260 -11.93 -6.51 -2.44
C ILE A 260 -12.72 -7.83 -2.50
N GLN A 261 -13.66 -8.03 -1.57
CA GLN A 261 -14.54 -9.18 -1.56
C GLN A 261 -15.45 -9.24 -2.80
N ALA A 262 -16.06 -8.11 -3.19
CA ALA A 262 -16.91 -8.02 -4.38
C ALA A 262 -16.12 -8.33 -5.65
N ILE A 263 -14.88 -7.85 -5.76
CA ILE A 263 -13.95 -8.22 -6.83
C ILE A 263 -13.74 -9.75 -6.84
N GLY A 264 -13.42 -10.35 -5.69
CA GLY A 264 -13.27 -11.80 -5.56
C GLY A 264 -14.51 -12.58 -5.98
N PHE A 265 -15.70 -12.08 -5.65
CA PHE A 265 -16.98 -12.65 -6.08
C PHE A 265 -17.15 -12.62 -7.60
N PHE A 266 -16.79 -11.52 -8.27
CA PHE A 266 -16.86 -11.47 -9.74
C PHE A 266 -15.90 -12.44 -10.42
N TYR A 267 -14.69 -12.62 -9.87
CA TYR A 267 -13.78 -13.66 -10.33
C TYR A 267 -14.34 -15.07 -10.12
N TYR A 268 -15.04 -15.31 -9.01
CA TYR A 268 -15.74 -16.56 -8.76
C TYR A 268 -16.86 -16.80 -9.78
N LEU A 269 -17.70 -15.79 -10.04
CA LEU A 269 -18.82 -15.89 -10.98
C LEU A 269 -18.34 -16.14 -12.41
N ALA A 270 -17.28 -15.43 -12.83
CA ALA A 270 -16.65 -15.62 -14.13
C ALA A 270 -16.13 -17.06 -14.32
N ASP A 271 -15.53 -17.65 -13.28
CA ASP A 271 -15.05 -19.04 -13.29
C ASP A 271 -16.21 -20.04 -13.42
N GLN A 272 -17.28 -19.88 -12.62
CA GLN A 272 -18.45 -20.78 -12.67
C GLN A 272 -19.19 -20.71 -14.01
N LYS A 273 -19.31 -19.50 -14.58
CA LYS A 273 -20.01 -19.25 -15.85
C LYS A 273 -19.10 -19.39 -17.09
N ARG A 274 -17.81 -19.70 -16.90
CA ARG A 274 -16.80 -19.76 -17.99
C ARG A 274 -16.72 -18.47 -18.81
N TRP A 275 -16.84 -17.32 -18.16
CA TRP A 275 -16.64 -16.03 -18.82
C TRP A 275 -15.17 -15.81 -19.18
N ASN A 276 -14.92 -14.98 -20.19
CA ASN A 276 -13.57 -14.55 -20.53
C ASN A 276 -12.93 -13.85 -19.32
N LYS A 277 -11.63 -14.06 -19.08
CA LYS A 277 -10.85 -13.46 -17.97
C LYS A 277 -10.89 -11.93 -17.95
N VAL A 278 -11.20 -11.29 -19.08
CA VAL A 278 -11.38 -9.83 -19.19
C VAL A 278 -12.65 -9.36 -18.47
N VAL A 279 -13.72 -10.16 -18.47
CA VAL A 279 -15.02 -9.79 -17.87
C VAL A 279 -14.90 -9.45 -16.37
N PRO A 280 -14.33 -10.29 -15.49
CA PRO A 280 -14.19 -9.94 -14.08
C PRO A 280 -13.28 -8.73 -13.84
N VAL A 281 -12.30 -8.47 -14.72
CA VAL A 281 -11.46 -7.26 -14.65
C VAL A 281 -12.30 -6.02 -14.94
N LEU A 282 -13.10 -6.02 -16.01
CA LEU A 282 -13.98 -4.90 -16.36
C LEU A 282 -15.05 -4.66 -15.29
N LEU A 283 -15.59 -5.71 -14.67
CA LEU A 283 -16.53 -5.60 -13.55
C LEU A 283 -15.87 -5.05 -12.27
N SER A 284 -14.56 -5.22 -12.10
CA SER A 284 -13.84 -4.72 -10.92
C SER A 284 -13.67 -3.20 -10.91
N ILE A 285 -13.58 -2.57 -12.10
CA ILE A 285 -13.41 -1.12 -12.24
C ILE A 285 -14.56 -0.33 -11.61
N PRO A 286 -15.84 -0.55 -11.98
CA PRO A 286 -16.94 0.19 -11.37
C PRO A 286 -17.07 -0.10 -9.87
N VAL A 287 -16.77 -1.32 -9.42
CA VAL A 287 -16.80 -1.66 -7.97
C VAL A 287 -15.84 -0.80 -7.17
N PHE A 288 -14.66 -0.55 -7.72
CA PHE A 288 -13.65 0.30 -7.10
C PHE A 288 -14.02 1.79 -7.18
N LEU A 289 -14.58 2.24 -8.31
CA LEU A 289 -14.91 3.65 -8.55
C LEU A 289 -16.24 4.11 -7.92
N PHE A 290 -17.18 3.19 -7.69
CA PHE A 290 -18.50 3.50 -7.12
C PHE A 290 -18.65 2.82 -5.76
N PRO A 291 -18.33 3.54 -4.65
CA PRO A 291 -18.29 2.97 -3.29
C PRO A 291 -19.53 2.15 -2.87
N PRO A 292 -20.78 2.49 -3.28
CA PRO A 292 -21.94 1.69 -2.95
C PRO A 292 -21.90 0.24 -3.46
N LEU A 293 -21.13 -0.08 -4.51
CA LEU A 293 -21.00 -1.45 -5.02
C LEU A 293 -20.24 -2.38 -4.07
N SER A 294 -19.56 -1.85 -3.06
CA SER A 294 -18.98 -2.68 -1.99
C SER A 294 -20.04 -3.53 -1.27
N LEU A 295 -21.32 -3.11 -1.30
CA LEU A 295 -22.44 -3.87 -0.74
C LEU A 295 -22.58 -5.26 -1.37
N ILE A 296 -22.17 -5.45 -2.62
CA ILE A 296 -22.11 -6.78 -3.25
C ILE A 296 -21.20 -7.72 -2.44
N GLY A 297 -20.06 -7.22 -1.99
CA GLY A 297 -19.12 -7.98 -1.16
C GLY A 297 -19.67 -8.25 0.24
N VAL A 298 -20.44 -7.31 0.81
CA VAL A 298 -21.16 -7.52 2.07
C VAL A 298 -22.14 -8.69 1.92
N LEU A 299 -22.95 -8.67 0.86
CA LEU A 299 -23.93 -9.73 0.56
C LEU A 299 -23.26 -11.09 0.33
N ASP A 300 -22.14 -11.13 -0.40
CA ASP A 300 -21.38 -12.37 -0.65
C ASP A 300 -20.81 -13.01 0.63
N VAL A 301 -20.49 -12.21 1.65
CA VAL A 301 -20.00 -12.72 2.94
C VAL A 301 -21.15 -13.07 3.89
N ALA A 302 -22.18 -12.21 3.94
CA ALA A 302 -23.32 -12.37 4.83
C ALA A 302 -24.14 -13.61 4.46
N PHE A 303 -24.39 -13.79 3.16
CA PHE A 303 -25.22 -14.85 2.61
C PHE A 303 -24.38 -15.84 1.80
N PRO A 304 -24.71 -17.14 1.78
CA PRO A 304 -23.97 -18.15 1.04
C PRO A 304 -24.26 -18.10 -0.48
N ILE A 305 -24.23 -16.92 -1.10
CA ILE A 305 -24.66 -16.66 -2.48
C ILE A 305 -23.89 -17.51 -3.49
N ARG A 306 -22.60 -17.74 -3.25
CA ARG A 306 -21.76 -18.60 -4.10
C ARG A 306 -22.32 -20.02 -4.26
N LYS A 307 -22.98 -20.57 -3.23
CA LYS A 307 -23.53 -21.95 -3.31
C LYS A 307 -24.59 -22.06 -4.41
N SER A 308 -25.36 -21.00 -4.66
CA SER A 308 -26.40 -20.97 -5.69
C SER A 308 -25.86 -21.02 -7.12
N PHE A 309 -24.55 -20.82 -7.31
CA PHE A 309 -23.89 -20.84 -8.61
C PHE A 309 -22.98 -22.06 -8.84
N LYS A 310 -22.83 -22.93 -7.84
CA LYS A 310 -22.15 -24.22 -8.05
C LYS A 310 -23.02 -25.06 -8.98
N LYS A 311 -22.43 -25.55 -10.08
CA LYS A 311 -23.08 -26.58 -10.90
C LYS A 311 -23.30 -27.84 -10.06
N PRO A 312 -24.41 -28.58 -10.27
CA PRO A 312 -24.55 -29.93 -9.74
C PRO A 312 -23.41 -30.84 -10.23
#